data_AF-A0A351VLG3-F1
#
_entry.id   AF-A0A351VLG3-F1
#
_cell.length_a   1.000
_cell.length_b   1.000
_cell.length_c   1.000
_cell.angle_alpha   90.00
_cell.angle_beta   90.00
_cell.angle_gamma   90.00
#
_symmetry.space_group_name_H-M   'P 1'
#
loop_
_entity.id
_entity.type
_entity.pdbx_description
1 polymer ?
#
loop_
_entity_poly.entity_id
_entity_poly.type
_entity_poly.pdbx_seq_one_letter_code
_entity_poly.pdbx_strand_id
1 'polypeptide(L)'
;MNAHWKESANQGRANYPALLLLALALFMMLVGTAAQAANFPLTITANNITKTYGTPVVLVTAPPIPPAIAPLPDYTVTGSLQAGDTVDSVALTSAGTPAAAPVAGSPYPIVPSAAAMTITSGNTYTITYVNGSMTVTPTTATLVHPEYRRPILMPVSQASTIWTNVIPNALADYYTYVPFKNADAVALGFPATCGNPLAVGATAADLASTEDCYSVSVRKFQQQLALPGIFAGGQGLIDPATNTPFAAATTWVYGYGSGGVNWTLPYYDTTKTNVATGLPVVPTPVTGNAPAFFANSQFDVNNTGIWHFPAPTIKGAKGRPVRVQWLNDLPNEIPTGFDPSICGNAPADCFPYNRIVTHLHGAHVAPESDGMVHAWFTPGFTQNGPLWESTRQHGPEGTYLYPMDQEAGTLWYHDHSTGLT
;
A
#
# COMPACT_ATOMS: atom_id res chain seq x y z
N MET A 1 28.32 -111.78 53.41
CA MET A 1 29.04 -112.82 52.65
C MET A 1 29.29 -112.31 51.25
N ASN A 2 30.57 -112.07 50.96
CA ASN A 2 31.26 -112.02 49.66
C ASN A 2 30.60 -111.25 48.50
N ALA A 3 31.05 -110.01 48.36
CA ALA A 3 31.32 -109.42 47.06
C ALA A 3 32.63 -109.97 46.48
N HIS A 4 32.74 -109.90 45.14
CA HIS A 4 33.92 -109.99 44.25
C HIS A 4 33.97 -111.17 43.28
N TRP A 5 33.88 -110.84 41.99
CA TRP A 5 34.84 -111.19 40.94
C TRP A 5 34.91 -109.97 39.98
N LYS A 6 35.97 -109.14 39.99
CA LYS A 6 37.35 -109.29 39.43
C LYS A 6 37.37 -109.16 37.91
N GLU A 7 37.92 -108.04 37.39
CA GLU A 7 39.30 -107.86 36.85
C GLU A 7 39.27 -108.05 35.32
N SER A 8 39.99 -107.33 34.45
CA SER A 8 41.13 -106.42 34.57
C SER A 8 41.24 -105.54 33.30
N ALA A 9 41.75 -104.31 33.43
CA ALA A 9 43.03 -103.81 32.86
C ALA A 9 43.10 -103.62 31.33
N ASN A 10 43.76 -102.62 30.75
CA ASN A 10 44.39 -101.37 31.16
C ASN A 10 44.88 -100.71 29.83
N GLN A 11 45.19 -99.42 29.89
CA GLN A 11 46.14 -98.66 29.05
C GLN A 11 45.57 -97.54 28.18
N GLY A 12 46.11 -96.35 28.42
CA GLY A 12 46.03 -95.20 27.53
C GLY A 12 45.96 -93.86 28.27
N ARG A 13 47.00 -93.48 29.02
CA ARG A 13 47.19 -92.08 29.42
C ARG A 13 47.62 -91.29 28.18
N ALA A 14 46.81 -90.32 27.76
CA ALA A 14 47.23 -89.25 26.84
C ALA A 14 46.99 -87.89 27.52
N ASN A 15 47.98 -87.02 27.40
CA ASN A 15 48.08 -85.72 28.03
C ASN A 15 47.00 -84.74 27.52
N TYR A 16 46.20 -84.13 28.41
CA TYR A 16 45.13 -83.18 28.08
C TYR A 16 45.40 -81.68 28.40
N PRO A 17 46.61 -81.08 28.29
CA PRO A 17 46.72 -79.63 28.44
C PRO A 17 46.28 -78.88 27.16
N ALA A 18 46.30 -79.53 25.98
CA ALA A 18 45.99 -78.87 24.71
C ALA A 18 44.48 -78.66 24.50
N LEU A 19 43.62 -79.58 24.95
CA LEU A 19 42.16 -79.47 24.79
C LEU A 19 41.55 -78.40 25.72
N LEU A 20 42.13 -78.17 26.90
CA LEU A 20 41.66 -77.13 27.81
C LEU A 20 42.10 -75.73 27.35
N LEU A 21 43.30 -75.59 26.77
CA LEU A 21 43.73 -74.35 26.12
C LEU A 21 42.98 -74.08 24.82
N LEU A 22 42.64 -75.11 24.04
CA LEU A 22 41.82 -74.95 22.84
C LEU A 22 40.37 -74.61 23.21
N ALA A 23 39.81 -75.18 24.28
CA ALA A 23 38.48 -74.82 24.79
C ALA A 23 38.45 -73.41 25.40
N LEU A 24 39.52 -72.95 26.06
CA LEU A 24 39.63 -71.59 26.58
C LEU A 24 39.87 -70.56 25.47
N ALA A 25 40.63 -70.92 24.42
CA ALA A 25 40.80 -70.11 23.21
C ALA A 25 39.52 -70.07 22.36
N LEU A 26 38.77 -71.18 22.28
CA LEU A 26 37.47 -71.24 21.61
C LEU A 26 36.38 -70.52 22.42
N PHE A 27 36.45 -70.53 23.76
CA PHE A 27 35.59 -69.72 24.63
C PHE A 27 35.93 -68.23 24.58
N MET A 28 37.22 -67.87 24.45
CA MET A 28 37.66 -66.49 24.17
C MET A 28 37.34 -66.02 22.74
N MET A 29 37.20 -66.92 21.77
CA MET A 29 36.67 -66.61 20.44
C MET A 29 35.13 -66.56 20.40
N LEU A 30 34.44 -67.03 21.45
CA LEU A 30 32.97 -67.06 21.56
C LEU A 30 32.40 -66.03 22.55
N VAL A 31 33.23 -65.36 23.35
CA VAL A 31 32.88 -64.01 23.83
C VAL A 31 33.14 -63.07 22.66
N GLY A 32 32.15 -62.97 21.77
CA GLY A 32 32.17 -62.05 20.66
C GLY A 32 32.67 -60.70 21.17
N THR A 33 33.74 -60.20 20.55
CA THR A 33 34.04 -58.77 20.64
C THR A 33 32.74 -58.09 20.28
N ALA A 34 32.08 -57.45 21.24
CA ALA A 34 31.01 -56.55 20.91
C ALA A 34 31.65 -55.57 19.93
N ALA A 35 31.30 -55.67 18.64
CA ALA A 35 31.76 -54.73 17.64
C ALA A 35 31.31 -53.39 18.18
N GLN A 36 32.27 -52.56 18.62
CA GLN A 36 31.95 -51.28 19.19
C GLN A 36 31.23 -50.51 18.10
N ALA A 37 29.98 -50.09 18.37
CA ALA A 37 29.19 -49.32 17.43
C ALA A 37 30.05 -48.19 16.88
N ALA A 38 30.30 -48.20 15.56
CA ALA A 38 31.09 -47.16 14.95
C ALA A 38 30.24 -45.90 14.85
N ASN A 39 30.87 -44.74 15.06
CA ASN A 39 30.20 -43.46 14.91
C ASN A 39 30.58 -42.83 13.56
N PHE A 40 29.60 -42.61 12.69
CA PHE A 40 29.82 -42.05 11.36
C PHE A 40 29.33 -40.60 11.25
N PRO A 41 30.05 -39.72 10.54
CA PRO A 41 29.57 -38.36 10.28
C PRO A 41 28.50 -38.34 9.19
N LEU A 42 27.41 -37.60 9.42
CA LEU A 42 26.41 -37.26 8.42
C LEU A 42 26.21 -35.74 8.38
N THR A 43 26.03 -35.20 7.19
CA THR A 43 25.68 -33.79 7.01
C THR A 43 24.33 -33.70 6.33
N ILE A 44 23.39 -33.02 6.98
CA ILE A 44 22.04 -32.75 6.49
C ILE A 44 21.97 -31.27 6.12
N THR A 45 21.76 -30.99 4.84
CA THR A 45 21.69 -29.63 4.31
C THR A 45 20.28 -29.37 3.79
N ALA A 46 19.60 -28.36 4.33
CA ALA A 46 18.32 -27.93 3.78
C ALA A 46 18.52 -27.30 2.39
N ASN A 47 17.62 -27.60 1.45
CA ASN A 47 17.71 -27.11 0.08
C ASN A 47 17.36 -25.61 0.03
N ASN A 48 17.97 -24.90 -0.92
CA ASN A 48 17.57 -23.53 -1.21
C ASN A 48 16.25 -23.52 -2.00
N ILE A 49 15.34 -22.63 -1.62
CA ILE A 49 14.00 -22.55 -2.23
C ILE A 49 13.73 -21.10 -2.63
N THR A 50 13.09 -20.91 -3.78
CA THR A 50 12.59 -19.60 -4.19
C THR A 50 11.08 -19.65 -4.23
N LYS A 51 10.43 -18.61 -3.71
CA LYS A 51 8.97 -18.43 -3.79
C LYS A 51 8.60 -17.01 -4.18
N THR A 52 7.37 -16.85 -4.65
CA THR A 52 6.78 -15.54 -4.94
C THR A 52 5.99 -15.05 -3.72
N TYR A 53 6.07 -13.75 -3.42
CA TYR A 53 5.28 -13.11 -2.37
C TYR A 53 3.77 -13.42 -2.52
N GLY A 54 3.05 -13.59 -1.42
CA GLY A 54 1.64 -13.98 -1.44
C GLY A 54 1.38 -15.47 -1.67
N THR A 55 2.41 -16.28 -1.96
CA THR A 55 2.31 -17.75 -2.06
C THR A 55 2.95 -18.41 -0.83
N PRO A 56 2.22 -19.26 -0.08
CA PRO A 56 2.82 -20.03 1.00
C PRO A 56 3.62 -21.22 0.45
N VAL A 57 4.66 -21.65 1.17
CA VAL A 57 5.44 -22.86 0.86
C VAL A 57 5.35 -23.84 2.02
N VAL A 58 5.07 -25.11 1.72
CA VAL A 58 5.14 -26.22 2.68
C VAL A 58 6.41 -27.01 2.38
N LEU A 59 7.29 -27.15 3.38
CA LEU A 59 8.55 -27.86 3.25
C LEU A 59 8.33 -29.37 3.38
N VAL A 60 8.86 -30.15 2.44
CA VAL A 60 8.76 -31.61 2.41
C VAL A 60 9.83 -32.20 3.33
N THR A 61 9.39 -32.81 4.43
CA THR A 61 10.27 -33.25 5.52
C THR A 61 10.64 -34.73 5.51
N ALA A 62 10.05 -35.54 4.62
CA ALA A 62 10.27 -36.98 4.58
C ALA A 62 10.43 -37.48 3.13
N PRO A 63 11.24 -38.52 2.88
CA PRO A 63 11.27 -39.19 1.60
C PRO A 63 9.91 -39.83 1.29
N PRO A 64 9.45 -39.83 0.02
CA PRO A 64 8.21 -40.49 -0.35
C PRO A 64 8.30 -42.00 -0.08
N ILE A 65 7.25 -42.59 0.51
CA ILE A 65 7.12 -44.05 0.66
C ILE A 65 7.00 -44.66 -0.74
N PRO A 66 7.87 -45.59 -1.16
CA PRO A 66 7.72 -46.26 -2.44
C PRO A 66 6.36 -46.98 -2.52
N PRO A 67 5.59 -46.87 -3.62
CA PRO A 67 5.98 -46.42 -4.96
C PRO A 67 5.42 -45.02 -5.31
N ALA A 68 5.93 -43.94 -4.70
CA ALA A 68 5.54 -42.58 -5.07
C ALA A 68 6.65 -41.85 -5.86
N ILE A 69 6.26 -41.21 -6.97
CA ILE A 69 7.10 -40.38 -7.82
C ILE A 69 6.89 -38.92 -7.38
N ALA A 70 7.82 -38.40 -6.56
CA ALA A 70 7.87 -37.00 -6.11
C ALA A 70 6.70 -36.54 -5.18
N PRO A 71 6.93 -35.53 -4.31
CA PRO A 71 8.13 -34.69 -4.18
C PRO A 71 9.26 -35.35 -3.36
N LEU A 72 10.50 -35.04 -3.72
CA LEU A 72 11.68 -35.35 -2.91
C LEU A 72 11.69 -34.47 -1.65
N PRO A 73 12.37 -34.90 -0.58
CA PRO A 73 12.52 -34.07 0.61
C PRO A 73 13.31 -32.79 0.30
N ASP A 74 12.98 -31.70 0.99
CA ASP A 74 13.65 -30.39 0.86
C ASP A 74 14.99 -30.32 1.62
N TYR A 75 15.68 -31.45 1.72
CA TYR A 75 17.02 -31.57 2.27
C TYR A 75 17.84 -32.62 1.50
N THR A 76 19.16 -32.50 1.61
CA THR A 76 20.11 -33.51 1.13
C THR A 76 20.88 -34.09 2.31
N VAL A 77 21.20 -35.38 2.23
CA VAL A 77 22.05 -36.08 3.19
C VAL A 77 23.33 -36.45 2.48
N THR A 78 24.47 -36.08 3.08
CA THR A 78 25.80 -36.43 2.59
C THR A 78 26.58 -37.15 3.69
N GLY A 79 27.42 -38.10 3.28
CA GLY A 79 28.06 -39.08 4.17
C GLY A 79 27.70 -40.51 3.78
N SER A 80 28.14 -41.48 4.56
CA SER A 80 27.93 -42.91 4.26
C SER A 80 26.97 -43.52 5.28
N LEU A 81 25.69 -43.60 4.91
CA LEU A 81 24.74 -44.46 5.60
C LEU A 81 25.17 -45.92 5.42
N GLN A 82 25.17 -46.68 6.51
CA GLN A 82 25.47 -48.11 6.45
C GLN A 82 24.29 -48.89 5.88
N ALA A 83 24.56 -50.07 5.33
CA ALA A 83 23.53 -50.89 4.68
C ALA A 83 22.36 -51.17 5.66
N GLY A 84 21.15 -50.76 5.27
CA GLY A 84 19.93 -50.92 6.06
C GLY A 84 19.59 -49.75 6.98
N ASP A 85 20.42 -48.71 7.07
CA ASP A 85 20.11 -47.50 7.82
C ASP A 85 19.51 -46.42 6.91
N THR A 86 18.51 -45.69 7.41
CA THR A 86 17.80 -44.65 6.65
C THR A 86 17.59 -43.38 7.47
N VAL A 87 17.55 -42.24 6.79
CA VAL A 87 17.02 -40.98 7.33
C VAL A 87 15.57 -40.87 6.88
N ASP A 88 14.65 -41.02 7.83
CA ASP A 88 13.22 -41.15 7.55
C ASP A 88 12.52 -39.79 7.49
N SER A 89 12.98 -38.81 8.29
CA SER A 89 12.52 -37.42 8.17
C SER A 89 13.49 -36.43 8.81
N VAL A 90 13.35 -35.15 8.46
CA VAL A 90 14.07 -34.02 9.04
C VAL A 90 13.10 -32.86 9.26
N ALA A 91 13.07 -32.29 10.46
CA ALA A 91 12.26 -31.09 10.72
C ALA A 91 12.90 -29.88 10.03
N LEU A 92 12.13 -29.17 9.21
CA LEU A 92 12.55 -27.96 8.50
C LEU A 92 11.69 -26.77 8.93
N THR A 93 12.33 -25.67 9.34
CA THR A 93 11.62 -24.44 9.75
C THR A 93 12.17 -23.22 9.05
N SER A 94 11.30 -22.30 8.65
CA SER A 94 11.71 -21.00 8.10
C SER A 94 10.61 -19.96 8.30
N ALA A 95 10.99 -18.75 8.71
CA ALA A 95 10.07 -17.61 8.76
C ALA A 95 9.63 -17.14 7.36
N GLY A 96 10.26 -17.64 6.29
CA GLY A 96 9.89 -17.35 4.91
C GLY A 96 8.70 -18.14 4.39
N THR A 97 8.27 -19.23 5.04
CA THR A 97 7.19 -20.10 4.54
C THR A 97 5.81 -19.43 4.42
N PRO A 98 5.37 -18.54 5.33
CA PRO A 98 4.03 -17.94 5.26
C PRO A 98 3.85 -17.04 4.03
N ALA A 99 2.65 -17.00 3.45
CA ALA A 99 2.33 -16.17 2.28
C ALA A 99 2.70 -14.68 2.46
N ALA A 100 2.57 -14.17 3.69
CA ALA A 100 2.83 -12.78 4.05
C ALA A 100 4.30 -12.47 4.39
N ALA A 101 5.24 -13.41 4.26
CA ALA A 101 6.67 -13.17 4.53
C ALA A 101 7.21 -12.02 3.65
N PRO A 102 7.65 -10.88 4.22
CA PRO A 102 8.06 -9.71 3.43
C PRO A 102 9.24 -9.96 2.50
N VAL A 103 9.23 -9.37 1.31
CA VAL A 103 10.38 -9.38 0.38
C VAL A 103 11.62 -8.74 1.01
N ALA A 104 11.45 -7.66 1.78
CA ALA A 104 12.54 -6.95 2.46
C ALA A 104 13.28 -7.79 3.51
N GLY A 105 12.66 -8.86 4.02
CA GLY A 105 13.31 -9.81 4.94
C GLY A 105 14.00 -10.98 4.24
N SER A 106 13.98 -11.05 2.90
CA SER A 106 14.65 -12.08 2.12
C SER A 106 16.18 -11.86 2.09
N PRO A 107 16.99 -12.93 2.16
CA PRO A 107 16.60 -14.33 2.31
C PRO A 107 16.30 -14.76 3.76
N TYR A 108 15.36 -15.70 3.91
CA TYR A 108 15.06 -16.32 5.20
C TYR A 108 15.83 -17.64 5.36
N PRO A 109 16.45 -17.93 6.51
CA PRO A 109 17.09 -19.23 6.73
C PRO A 109 16.05 -20.36 6.77
N ILE A 110 16.38 -21.49 6.15
CA ILE A 110 15.67 -22.76 6.33
C ILE A 110 16.54 -23.61 7.26
N VAL A 111 16.07 -23.82 8.48
CA VAL A 111 16.83 -24.47 9.55
C VAL A 111 16.41 -25.93 9.68
N PRO A 112 17.28 -26.90 9.33
CA PRO A 112 17.04 -28.31 9.57
C PRO A 112 17.37 -28.70 11.00
N SER A 113 16.59 -29.63 11.55
CA SER A 113 16.78 -30.16 12.90
C SER A 113 16.09 -31.52 13.06
N ALA A 114 16.31 -32.17 14.21
CA ALA A 114 15.56 -33.34 14.66
C ALA A 114 15.37 -34.42 13.58
N ALA A 115 16.47 -34.85 12.95
CA ALA A 115 16.44 -35.95 11.99
C ALA A 115 15.98 -37.25 12.68
N ALA A 116 14.93 -37.86 12.15
CA ALA A 116 14.47 -39.19 12.52
C ALA A 116 15.16 -40.22 11.63
N MET A 117 15.70 -41.28 12.22
CA MET A 117 16.42 -42.32 11.50
C MET A 117 16.00 -43.70 11.98
N THR A 118 16.01 -44.65 11.05
CA THR A 118 15.91 -46.08 11.33
C THR A 118 17.29 -46.69 11.22
N ILE A 119 17.80 -47.22 12.34
CA ILE A 119 19.13 -47.83 12.42
C ILE A 119 18.99 -49.33 12.64
N THR A 120 19.43 -50.13 11.67
CA THR A 120 19.45 -51.59 11.74
C THR A 120 20.87 -52.16 11.86
N SER A 121 21.89 -51.36 11.53
CA SER A 121 23.30 -51.75 11.56
C SER A 121 23.92 -51.78 12.97
N GLY A 122 23.25 -51.17 13.96
CA GLY A 122 23.78 -51.01 15.33
C GLY A 122 24.81 -49.88 15.49
N ASN A 123 25.08 -49.10 14.44
CA ASN A 123 26.00 -47.96 14.47
C ASN A 123 25.34 -46.68 14.98
N THR A 124 26.15 -45.66 15.31
CA THR A 124 25.66 -44.32 15.67
C THR A 124 26.09 -43.29 14.65
N TYR A 125 25.41 -42.15 14.61
CA TYR A 125 25.72 -41.07 13.67
C TYR A 125 25.84 -39.72 14.36
N THR A 126 26.86 -38.96 13.99
CA THR A 126 27.04 -37.56 14.38
C THR A 126 26.52 -36.69 13.26
N ILE A 127 25.42 -35.96 13.51
CA ILE A 127 24.71 -35.19 12.49
C ILE A 127 25.13 -33.71 12.57
N THR A 128 25.61 -33.19 11.44
CA THR A 128 25.84 -31.75 11.22
C THR A 128 24.71 -31.17 10.39
N TYR A 129 24.08 -30.11 10.87
CA TYR A 129 22.99 -29.41 10.18
C TYR A 129 23.52 -28.16 9.48
N VAL A 130 23.15 -28.00 8.21
CA VAL A 130 23.50 -26.82 7.40
C VAL A 130 22.22 -26.17 6.92
N ASN A 131 22.06 -24.88 7.22
CA ASN A 131 20.88 -24.11 6.84
C ASN A 131 20.85 -23.89 5.32
N GLY A 132 19.65 -24.01 4.76
CA GLY A 132 19.32 -23.53 3.42
C GLY A 132 18.84 -22.08 3.46
N SER A 133 18.50 -21.56 2.30
CA SER A 133 18.01 -20.18 2.12
C SER A 133 16.70 -20.18 1.33
N MET A 134 15.69 -19.47 1.85
CA MET A 134 14.44 -19.18 1.16
C MET A 134 14.43 -17.75 0.62
N THR A 135 14.48 -17.62 -0.70
CA THR A 135 14.38 -16.33 -1.40
C THR A 135 12.92 -16.02 -1.71
N VAL A 136 12.47 -14.82 -1.31
CA VAL A 136 11.11 -14.34 -1.64
C VAL A 136 11.22 -13.29 -2.75
N THR A 137 10.66 -13.59 -3.92
CA THR A 137 10.60 -12.66 -5.05
C THR A 137 9.30 -11.84 -5.03
N PRO A 138 9.34 -10.56 -5.44
CA PRO A 138 8.12 -9.76 -5.62
C PRO A 138 7.16 -10.43 -6.60
N THR A 139 5.86 -10.32 -6.35
CA THR A 139 4.84 -10.68 -7.34
C THR A 139 4.80 -9.58 -8.40
N THR A 140 5.31 -9.87 -9.60
CA THR A 140 5.01 -9.05 -10.78
C THR A 140 3.60 -9.40 -11.25
N ALA A 141 2.60 -8.86 -10.57
CA ALA A 141 1.28 -8.77 -11.16
C ALA A 141 1.32 -7.66 -12.22
N THR A 142 1.65 -8.03 -13.45
CA THR A 142 1.24 -7.20 -14.58
C THR A 142 -0.27 -7.26 -14.58
N LEU A 143 -0.94 -6.19 -14.16
CA LEU A 143 -2.37 -6.01 -14.34
C LEU A 143 -2.67 -6.05 -15.85
N VAL A 144 -2.93 -7.24 -16.38
CA VAL A 144 -3.49 -7.43 -17.71
C VAL A 144 -4.99 -7.61 -17.54
N HIS A 145 -5.64 -6.56 -17.03
CA HIS A 145 -7.09 -6.44 -17.19
C HIS A 145 -7.31 -5.63 -18.47
N PRO A 146 -7.75 -6.26 -19.59
CA PRO A 146 -7.93 -5.56 -20.86
C PRO A 146 -8.94 -4.41 -20.78
N GLU A 147 -9.76 -4.35 -19.72
CA GLU A 147 -10.77 -3.31 -19.55
C GLU A 147 -10.26 -2.03 -18.86
N TYR A 148 -9.04 -2.05 -18.29
CA TYR A 148 -8.41 -0.85 -17.71
C TYR A 148 -7.39 -0.18 -18.63
N ARG A 149 -7.06 -0.76 -19.79
CA ARG A 149 -6.40 -0.06 -20.91
C ARG A 149 -7.43 0.48 -21.88
N ARG A 150 -8.27 1.40 -21.41
CA ARG A 150 -8.81 2.40 -22.34
C ARG A 150 -7.64 3.34 -22.70
N PRO A 151 -7.49 3.76 -23.97
CA PRO A 151 -6.46 4.70 -24.34
C PRO A 151 -6.54 5.90 -23.41
N ILE A 152 -5.39 6.43 -22.97
CA ILE A 152 -5.33 7.82 -22.50
C ILE A 152 -5.97 8.64 -23.61
N LEU A 153 -7.20 9.13 -23.36
CA LEU A 153 -7.94 9.89 -24.34
C LEU A 153 -7.13 11.16 -24.59
N MET A 154 -6.47 11.24 -25.74
CA MET A 154 -5.89 12.49 -26.18
C MET A 154 -7.04 13.45 -26.52
N PRO A 155 -6.93 14.76 -26.24
CA PRO A 155 -8.01 15.72 -26.46
C PRO A 155 -8.60 15.67 -27.89
N VAL A 156 -7.76 15.35 -28.88
CA VAL A 156 -8.14 15.22 -30.29
C VAL A 156 -9.08 14.05 -30.60
N SER A 157 -9.14 12.98 -29.79
CA SER A 157 -10.10 11.89 -30.01
C SER A 157 -11.50 12.18 -29.45
N GLN A 158 -11.70 13.31 -28.75
CA GLN A 158 -12.99 13.68 -28.14
C GLN A 158 -13.84 14.61 -29.02
N ALA A 159 -13.29 15.14 -30.13
CA ALA A 159 -13.99 16.11 -30.96
C ALA A 159 -15.08 15.51 -31.88
N SER A 160 -15.13 14.18 -32.09
CA SER A 160 -15.97 13.59 -33.14
C SER A 160 -16.90 12.44 -32.72
N THR A 161 -17.02 12.11 -31.43
CA THR A 161 -17.96 11.07 -30.98
C THR A 161 -18.95 11.64 -29.98
N ILE A 162 -20.22 11.68 -30.41
CA ILE A 162 -21.38 11.98 -29.56
C ILE A 162 -21.53 10.77 -28.62
N TRP A 163 -20.88 10.83 -27.45
CA TRP A 163 -21.02 9.82 -26.41
C TRP A 163 -22.31 10.09 -25.62
N THR A 164 -23.26 9.18 -25.75
CA THR A 164 -24.62 9.25 -25.18
C THR A 164 -24.76 8.65 -23.76
N ASN A 165 -23.65 8.30 -23.09
CA ASN A 165 -23.69 7.85 -21.69
C ASN A 165 -23.22 8.97 -20.75
N VAL A 166 -24.13 9.38 -19.87
CA VAL A 166 -24.21 10.71 -19.23
C VAL A 166 -23.65 10.73 -17.81
N ILE A 167 -22.51 10.08 -17.62
CA ILE A 167 -21.64 10.42 -16.49
C ILE A 167 -20.42 11.07 -17.13
N PRO A 168 -20.25 12.41 -17.01
CA PRO A 168 -19.02 13.05 -17.42
C PRO A 168 -17.87 12.36 -16.69
N ASN A 169 -17.05 11.63 -17.45
CA ASN A 169 -15.76 11.19 -16.94
C ASN A 169 -15.10 12.39 -16.26
N ALA A 170 -14.45 12.16 -15.11
CA ALA A 170 -13.59 13.12 -14.42
C ALA A 170 -12.41 13.67 -15.28
N LEU A 171 -12.43 13.41 -16.59
CA LEU A 171 -11.49 13.80 -17.64
C LEU A 171 -12.14 14.65 -18.72
N ALA A 172 -13.42 14.98 -18.61
CA ALA A 172 -14.02 15.91 -19.56
C ALA A 172 -13.54 17.32 -19.18
N ASP A 173 -12.78 17.96 -20.07
CA ASP A 173 -12.07 19.22 -19.81
C ASP A 173 -12.97 20.34 -19.26
N TYR A 174 -14.30 20.24 -19.41
CA TYR A 174 -15.27 21.18 -18.85
C TYR A 174 -15.44 21.11 -17.32
N TYR A 175 -15.23 19.95 -16.67
CA TYR A 175 -15.26 19.81 -15.20
C TYR A 175 -13.85 19.81 -14.58
N THR A 176 -12.93 20.56 -15.19
CA THR A 176 -11.54 20.68 -14.73
C THR A 176 -11.26 22.13 -14.33
N TYR A 177 -10.62 22.35 -13.19
CA TYR A 177 -10.17 23.68 -12.80
C TYR A 177 -9.12 24.23 -13.77
N VAL A 178 -9.13 25.54 -13.94
CA VAL A 178 -8.15 26.27 -14.74
C VAL A 178 -7.18 26.98 -13.78
N PRO A 179 -5.85 26.81 -13.92
CA PRO A 179 -4.89 27.53 -13.09
C PRO A 179 -5.06 29.05 -13.26
N PHE A 180 -4.76 29.81 -12.21
CA PHE A 180 -4.77 31.26 -12.29
C PHE A 180 -3.82 31.78 -13.36
N LYS A 181 -4.19 32.89 -14.00
CA LYS A 181 -3.21 33.72 -14.70
C LYS A 181 -2.21 34.28 -13.69
N ASN A 182 -0.99 34.55 -14.14
CA ASN A 182 0.09 35.06 -13.31
C ASN A 182 -0.29 36.33 -12.54
N ALA A 183 -0.93 37.29 -13.21
CA ALA A 183 -1.36 38.53 -12.57
C ALA A 183 -2.33 38.30 -11.39
N ASP A 184 -3.30 37.39 -11.58
CA ASP A 184 -4.28 37.03 -10.54
C ASP A 184 -3.59 36.26 -9.40
N ALA A 185 -2.72 35.29 -9.73
CA ALA A 185 -1.96 34.54 -8.73
C ALA A 185 -1.10 35.47 -7.85
N VAL A 186 -0.36 36.40 -8.45
CA VAL A 186 0.47 37.38 -7.75
C VAL A 186 -0.37 38.34 -6.91
N ALA A 187 -1.53 38.79 -7.43
CA ALA A 187 -2.45 39.64 -6.68
C ALA A 187 -3.00 38.93 -5.42
N LEU A 188 -3.17 37.62 -5.49
CA LEU A 188 -3.60 36.79 -4.36
C LEU A 188 -2.47 36.49 -3.37
N GLY A 189 -1.20 36.74 -3.71
CA GLY A 189 -0.04 36.49 -2.85
C GLY A 189 0.67 35.16 -3.13
N PHE A 190 0.37 34.49 -4.25
CA PHE A 190 1.18 33.38 -4.72
C PHE A 190 2.52 33.85 -5.33
N PRO A 191 3.53 32.97 -5.42
CA PRO A 191 4.78 33.28 -6.11
C PRO A 191 4.57 33.71 -7.57
N ALA A 192 5.44 34.58 -8.08
CA ALA A 192 5.42 35.01 -9.48
C ALA A 192 5.76 33.90 -10.49
N THR A 193 6.15 32.71 -10.02
CA THR A 193 6.31 31.49 -10.80
C THR A 193 4.97 30.85 -11.19
N CYS A 194 3.89 31.19 -10.49
CA CYS A 194 2.53 30.75 -10.82
C CYS A 194 2.02 31.40 -12.09
N GLY A 195 1.35 30.65 -12.94
CA GLY A 195 0.64 31.22 -14.09
C GLY A 195 0.03 30.15 -14.99
N ASN A 196 -0.68 30.59 -16.02
CA ASN A 196 -1.37 29.68 -16.91
C ASN A 196 -0.96 29.91 -18.38
N PRO A 197 0.00 29.14 -18.90
CA PRO A 197 0.50 29.30 -20.27
C PRO A 197 -0.55 28.94 -21.33
N LEU A 198 -1.63 28.25 -20.95
CA LEU A 198 -2.73 27.86 -21.83
C LEU A 198 -3.92 28.81 -21.77
N ALA A 199 -3.85 29.88 -20.96
CA ALA A 199 -4.95 30.82 -20.85
C ALA A 199 -5.17 31.60 -22.15
N VAL A 200 -6.44 31.86 -22.48
CA VAL A 200 -6.77 32.76 -23.59
C VAL A 200 -6.22 34.16 -23.29
N GLY A 201 -5.38 34.68 -24.19
CA GLY A 201 -4.65 35.93 -23.96
C GLY A 201 -3.60 35.81 -22.85
N ALA A 202 -2.89 34.68 -22.77
CA ALA A 202 -1.74 34.49 -21.89
C ALA A 202 -0.68 35.58 -22.12
N THR A 203 -0.19 36.16 -21.04
CA THR A 203 0.86 37.18 -21.05
C THR A 203 2.25 36.53 -21.13
N ALA A 204 3.31 37.34 -21.31
CA ALA A 204 4.68 36.83 -21.24
C ALA A 204 5.00 36.16 -19.89
N ALA A 205 4.42 36.67 -18.79
CA ALA A 205 4.58 36.08 -17.46
C ALA A 205 3.85 34.73 -17.32
N ASP A 206 2.67 34.59 -17.93
CA ASP A 206 1.96 33.31 -18.00
C ASP A 206 2.75 32.26 -18.77
N LEU A 207 3.34 32.64 -19.91
CA LEU A 207 4.15 31.75 -20.74
C LEU A 207 5.47 31.35 -20.06
N ALA A 208 6.03 32.22 -19.23
CA ALA A 208 7.24 31.97 -18.45
C ALA A 208 6.98 31.25 -17.10
N SER A 209 5.71 31.06 -16.73
CA SER A 209 5.34 30.41 -15.47
C SER A 209 5.86 28.97 -15.40
N THR A 210 6.22 28.54 -14.21
CA THR A 210 6.79 27.20 -13.93
C THR A 210 5.92 26.38 -12.99
N GLU A 211 4.84 26.95 -12.47
CA GLU A 211 3.93 26.33 -11.50
C GLU A 211 2.48 26.64 -11.84
N ASP A 212 1.57 25.72 -11.51
CA ASP A 212 0.12 25.90 -11.61
C ASP A 212 -0.47 26.16 -10.24
N CYS A 213 -1.27 27.22 -10.10
CA CYS A 213 -1.75 27.68 -8.81
C CYS A 213 -3.27 27.85 -8.81
N TYR A 214 -3.89 27.35 -7.73
CA TYR A 214 -5.34 27.26 -7.55
C TYR A 214 -5.72 27.71 -6.15
N SER A 215 -6.90 28.31 -6.02
CA SER A 215 -7.59 28.46 -4.74
C SER A 215 -8.92 27.73 -4.82
N VAL A 216 -9.08 26.74 -3.95
CA VAL A 216 -10.24 25.86 -3.91
C VAL A 216 -10.85 25.95 -2.52
N SER A 217 -12.15 26.24 -2.46
CA SER A 217 -12.87 26.33 -1.19
C SER A 217 -13.81 25.16 -1.02
N VAL A 218 -13.96 24.69 0.21
CA VAL A 218 -15.04 23.80 0.62
C VAL A 218 -16.21 24.64 1.11
N ARG A 219 -17.43 24.34 0.65
CA ARG A 219 -18.64 24.98 1.18
C ARG A 219 -19.85 24.04 1.11
N LYS A 220 -20.94 24.45 1.75
CA LYS A 220 -22.27 23.83 1.60
C LYS A 220 -23.02 24.51 0.45
N PHE A 221 -23.50 23.76 -0.53
CA PHE A 221 -24.26 24.28 -1.68
C PHE A 221 -25.36 23.32 -2.13
N GLN A 222 -26.31 23.79 -2.92
CA GLN A 222 -27.33 22.94 -3.52
C GLN A 222 -26.84 22.39 -4.85
N GLN A 223 -26.95 21.07 -5.03
CA GLN A 223 -26.65 20.39 -6.29
C GLN A 223 -27.86 19.59 -6.75
N GLN A 224 -28.14 19.63 -8.05
CA GLN A 224 -29.18 18.83 -8.66
C GLN A 224 -28.70 17.37 -8.81
N LEU A 225 -29.49 16.41 -8.31
CA LEU A 225 -29.20 14.97 -8.43
C LEU A 225 -29.61 14.39 -9.78
N ALA A 226 -30.66 14.97 -10.38
CA ALA A 226 -30.92 14.78 -11.80
C ALA A 226 -29.78 15.50 -12.54
N LEU A 227 -28.90 14.73 -13.18
CA LEU A 227 -27.97 15.20 -14.21
C LEU A 227 -28.65 15.03 -15.58
N PRO A 228 -29.69 15.81 -15.96
CA PRO A 228 -29.99 15.91 -17.38
C PRO A 228 -28.68 16.41 -17.99
N GLY A 229 -28.16 15.70 -18.99
CA GLY A 229 -26.88 16.08 -19.58
C GLY A 229 -26.85 17.60 -19.82
N ILE A 230 -25.69 18.23 -19.67
CA ILE A 230 -25.50 19.69 -19.81
C ILE A 230 -26.18 20.26 -21.08
N PHE A 231 -26.48 19.41 -22.06
CA PHE A 231 -27.19 19.69 -23.30
C PHE A 231 -28.58 19.02 -23.45
N ALA A 232 -29.34 18.87 -22.35
CA ALA A 232 -30.74 18.41 -22.33
C ALA A 232 -30.99 16.95 -22.79
N GLY A 233 -30.05 16.04 -22.53
CA GLY A 233 -30.22 14.63 -22.89
C GLY A 233 -29.45 13.70 -21.95
N GLY A 234 -30.12 13.19 -20.91
CA GLY A 234 -29.59 12.17 -20.01
C GLY A 234 -30.57 11.81 -18.91
N GLN A 235 -30.60 10.54 -18.50
CA GLN A 235 -31.48 10.03 -17.44
C GLN A 235 -31.03 10.43 -16.02
N GLY A 236 -29.98 11.24 -15.87
CA GLY A 236 -29.42 11.60 -14.56
C GLY A 236 -28.86 10.39 -13.80
N LEU A 237 -28.63 10.56 -12.50
CA LEU A 237 -28.38 9.42 -11.61
C LEU A 237 -29.67 8.57 -11.52
N ILE A 238 -29.51 7.25 -11.62
CA ILE A 238 -30.61 6.28 -11.49
C ILE A 238 -30.65 5.79 -10.05
N ASP A 239 -31.83 5.80 -9.44
CA ASP A 239 -32.05 5.11 -8.17
C ASP A 239 -31.94 3.59 -8.41
N PRO A 240 -30.95 2.90 -7.81
CA PRO A 240 -30.74 1.48 -8.03
C PRO A 240 -31.89 0.61 -7.49
N ALA A 241 -32.72 1.12 -6.58
CA ALA A 241 -33.86 0.38 -6.04
C ALA A 241 -35.07 0.38 -6.98
N THR A 242 -35.30 1.49 -7.71
CA THR A 242 -36.45 1.66 -8.60
C THR A 242 -36.10 1.61 -10.08
N ASN A 243 -34.81 1.66 -10.42
CA ASN A 243 -34.29 1.79 -11.78
C ASN A 243 -34.90 2.98 -12.54
N THR A 244 -35.24 4.05 -11.82
CA THR A 244 -35.76 5.30 -12.39
C THR A 244 -34.80 6.45 -12.09
N PRO A 245 -34.75 7.49 -12.94
CA PRO A 245 -34.06 8.73 -12.62
C PRO A 245 -34.48 9.24 -11.25
N PHE A 246 -33.53 9.70 -10.43
CA PHE A 246 -33.91 10.55 -9.30
C PHE A 246 -34.75 11.70 -9.86
N ALA A 247 -35.88 12.00 -9.20
CA ALA A 247 -36.67 13.19 -9.54
C ALA A 247 -35.74 14.41 -9.59
N ALA A 248 -36.12 15.46 -10.32
CA ALA A 248 -35.41 16.74 -10.31
C ALA A 248 -35.39 17.33 -8.89
N ALA A 249 -34.48 16.82 -8.08
CA ALA A 249 -34.33 17.06 -6.67
C ALA A 249 -32.96 17.71 -6.51
N THR A 250 -32.97 18.92 -5.95
CA THR A 250 -31.78 19.54 -5.42
C THR A 250 -31.54 18.98 -4.02
N THR A 251 -30.30 18.61 -3.74
CA THR A 251 -29.88 18.22 -2.40
C THR A 251 -28.79 19.16 -1.92
N TRP A 252 -28.69 19.31 -0.61
CA TRP A 252 -27.55 19.99 0.01
C TRP A 252 -26.35 19.06 -0.01
N VAL A 253 -25.24 19.54 -0.57
CA VAL A 253 -23.96 18.84 -0.60
C VAL A 253 -22.90 19.72 0.05
N TYR A 254 -21.88 19.06 0.59
CA TYR A 254 -20.63 19.67 1.00
C TYR A 254 -19.59 19.26 -0.03
N GLY A 255 -18.88 20.23 -0.60
CA GLY A 255 -17.95 19.92 -1.67
C GLY A 255 -16.98 21.03 -1.96
N TYR A 256 -15.94 20.67 -2.70
CA TYR A 256 -14.90 21.58 -3.16
C TYR A 256 -15.35 22.29 -4.43
N GLY A 257 -14.96 23.55 -4.56
CA GLY A 257 -15.28 24.37 -5.71
C GLY A 257 -14.42 25.63 -5.75
N SER A 258 -14.61 26.39 -6.82
CA SER A 258 -13.97 27.69 -7.00
C SER A 258 -15.00 28.66 -7.56
N GLY A 259 -14.92 29.92 -7.18
CA GLY A 259 -15.73 30.96 -7.81
C GLY A 259 -15.33 31.22 -9.27
N GLY A 260 -16.10 32.09 -9.92
CA GLY A 260 -15.94 32.50 -11.32
C GLY A 260 -15.26 33.87 -11.48
N VAL A 261 -15.64 34.61 -12.52
CA VAL A 261 -15.13 35.98 -12.74
C VAL A 261 -15.57 36.89 -11.59
N ASN A 262 -14.65 37.74 -11.11
CA ASN A 262 -14.82 38.64 -9.95
C ASN A 262 -15.04 37.91 -8.63
N TRP A 263 -14.62 36.65 -8.53
CA TRP A 263 -14.69 35.94 -7.26
C TRP A 263 -13.79 36.63 -6.24
N THR A 264 -14.35 36.89 -5.06
CA THR A 264 -13.59 37.31 -3.89
C THR A 264 -13.44 36.09 -3.01
N LEU A 265 -12.20 35.69 -2.72
CA LEU A 265 -11.93 34.53 -1.87
C LEU A 265 -12.54 34.73 -0.49
N PRO A 266 -13.13 33.67 0.10
CA PRO A 266 -13.56 33.72 1.49
C PRO A 266 -12.31 33.87 2.38
N TYR A 267 -12.36 34.82 3.30
CA TYR A 267 -11.30 35.12 4.27
C TYR A 267 -9.99 35.57 3.60
N TYR A 268 -9.97 36.85 3.25
CA TYR A 268 -8.79 37.53 2.75
C TYR A 268 -7.86 37.95 3.91
N ASP A 269 -6.55 37.64 3.87
CA ASP A 269 -5.60 38.12 4.87
C ASP A 269 -5.28 39.61 4.66
N THR A 270 -6.10 40.47 5.27
CA THR A 270 -5.94 41.94 5.23
C THR A 270 -4.75 42.45 6.04
N THR A 271 -4.06 41.58 6.79
CA THR A 271 -2.95 41.96 7.68
C THR A 271 -1.58 41.94 7.01
N LYS A 272 -1.51 41.54 5.73
CA LYS A 272 -0.25 41.42 4.99
C LYS A 272 -0.23 42.22 3.69
N THR A 273 0.93 42.86 3.49
CA THR A 273 1.35 43.52 2.27
C THR A 273 1.91 42.50 1.28
N ASN A 274 1.50 42.58 0.01
CA ASN A 274 2.13 41.82 -1.08
C ASN A 274 3.65 42.11 -1.09
N VAL A 275 4.47 41.08 -0.95
CA VAL A 275 5.93 41.19 -0.78
C VAL A 275 6.62 41.81 -2.01
N ALA A 276 5.95 41.86 -3.16
CA ALA A 276 6.43 42.50 -4.38
C ALA A 276 5.97 43.97 -4.54
N THR A 277 4.91 44.42 -3.83
CA THR A 277 4.30 45.75 -4.07
C THR A 277 4.08 46.62 -2.83
N GLY A 278 4.16 46.07 -1.61
CA GLY A 278 4.10 46.85 -0.36
C GLY A 278 2.74 47.48 -0.02
N LEU A 279 1.64 47.11 -0.70
CA LEU A 279 0.31 47.67 -0.46
C LEU A 279 -0.58 46.78 0.44
N PRO A 280 -1.44 47.35 1.30
CA PRO A 280 -2.50 46.60 1.97
C PRO A 280 -3.50 46.11 0.93
N VAL A 281 -3.87 44.84 1.00
CA VAL A 281 -4.69 44.28 -0.06
C VAL A 281 -6.17 44.39 0.31
N VAL A 282 -6.84 45.28 -0.41
CA VAL A 282 -8.31 45.32 -0.52
C VAL A 282 -8.77 43.97 -1.06
N PRO A 283 -9.94 43.42 -0.66
CA PRO A 283 -10.49 42.22 -1.30
C PRO A 283 -10.42 42.40 -2.81
N THR A 284 -9.53 41.64 -3.44
CA THR A 284 -9.24 41.80 -4.87
C THR A 284 -10.09 40.78 -5.59
N PRO A 285 -11.10 41.21 -6.36
CA PRO A 285 -11.83 40.30 -7.22
C PRO A 285 -10.84 39.71 -8.23
N VAL A 286 -10.83 38.39 -8.36
CA VAL A 286 -9.99 37.68 -9.32
C VAL A 286 -10.83 36.89 -10.30
N THR A 287 -10.20 36.45 -11.38
CA THR A 287 -10.76 35.36 -12.17
C THR A 287 -10.57 34.08 -11.38
N GLY A 288 -11.64 33.53 -10.78
CA GLY A 288 -11.55 32.25 -10.09
C GLY A 288 -11.13 31.11 -11.03
N ASN A 289 -10.78 29.95 -10.45
CA ASN A 289 -10.31 28.77 -11.20
C ASN A 289 -11.41 28.03 -11.97
N ALA A 290 -12.64 28.56 -12.03
CA ALA A 290 -13.71 27.98 -12.81
C ALA A 290 -13.43 28.13 -14.33
N PRO A 291 -13.57 27.07 -15.14
CA PRO A 291 -13.45 27.19 -16.58
C PRO A 291 -14.56 28.08 -17.14
N ALA A 292 -14.33 28.67 -18.32
CA ALA A 292 -15.15 29.74 -18.88
C ALA A 292 -16.67 29.47 -18.91
N PHE A 293 -17.07 28.21 -19.14
CA PHE A 293 -18.48 27.80 -19.14
C PHE A 293 -19.17 27.95 -17.78
N PHE A 294 -18.43 27.77 -16.68
CA PHE A 294 -18.93 27.90 -15.30
C PHE A 294 -18.61 29.28 -14.69
N ALA A 295 -17.71 30.03 -15.32
CA ALA A 295 -17.29 31.33 -14.83
C ALA A 295 -18.40 32.40 -14.87
N ASN A 296 -19.47 32.16 -15.65
CA ASN A 296 -20.56 33.12 -15.92
C ASN A 296 -22.00 32.54 -15.93
N SER A 297 -22.24 31.27 -15.57
CA SER A 297 -23.49 30.57 -15.95
C SER A 297 -24.44 30.15 -14.81
N GLN A 298 -25.68 29.88 -15.26
CA GLN A 298 -27.00 29.81 -14.59
C GLN A 298 -27.26 28.62 -13.64
N PHE A 299 -26.24 27.85 -13.22
CA PHE A 299 -26.45 26.62 -12.43
C PHE A 299 -26.35 26.80 -10.91
N ASP A 300 -25.94 27.99 -10.47
CA ASP A 300 -26.09 28.46 -9.09
C ASP A 300 -26.75 29.83 -9.17
N VAL A 301 -28.03 29.90 -8.81
CA VAL A 301 -28.84 31.13 -8.87
C VAL A 301 -28.30 32.25 -7.97
N ASN A 302 -27.25 31.99 -7.17
CA ASN A 302 -26.65 32.97 -6.26
C ASN A 302 -25.10 33.06 -6.28
N ASN A 303 -24.35 32.36 -7.16
CA ASN A 303 -22.87 32.45 -7.14
C ASN A 303 -22.18 32.09 -8.46
N THR A 304 -21.32 32.97 -8.97
CA THR A 304 -20.44 32.70 -10.11
C THR A 304 -19.41 31.62 -9.74
N GLY A 305 -19.21 30.58 -10.55
CA GLY A 305 -18.16 29.56 -10.32
C GLY A 305 -18.53 28.12 -10.66
N ILE A 306 -17.65 27.19 -10.25
CA ILE A 306 -17.80 25.74 -10.40
C ILE A 306 -17.80 25.08 -9.01
N TRP A 307 -18.97 24.59 -8.58
CA TRP A 307 -19.20 23.94 -7.30
C TRP A 307 -19.90 22.61 -7.56
N HIS A 308 -19.25 21.50 -7.19
CA HIS A 308 -19.77 20.19 -7.54
C HIS A 308 -19.31 19.10 -6.56
N PHE A 309 -20.12 18.06 -6.44
CA PHE A 309 -19.81 16.80 -5.79
C PHE A 309 -20.05 15.64 -6.79
N PRO A 310 -19.04 14.84 -7.14
CA PRO A 310 -17.63 14.99 -6.77
C PRO A 310 -17.02 16.30 -7.26
N ALA A 311 -15.96 16.74 -6.60
CA ALA A 311 -15.31 18.00 -6.91
C ALA A 311 -14.69 18.02 -8.33
N PRO A 312 -14.54 19.21 -8.95
CA PRO A 312 -13.85 19.34 -10.23
C PRO A 312 -12.42 18.82 -10.21
N THR A 313 -11.93 18.37 -11.36
CA THR A 313 -10.60 17.78 -11.49
C THR A 313 -9.52 18.86 -11.47
N ILE A 314 -8.41 18.61 -10.76
CA ILE A 314 -7.15 19.35 -10.92
C ILE A 314 -6.26 18.51 -11.84
N LYS A 315 -5.67 19.14 -12.86
CA LYS A 315 -4.77 18.49 -13.81
C LYS A 315 -3.36 19.02 -13.60
N GLY A 316 -2.44 18.15 -13.19
CA GLY A 316 -1.01 18.48 -13.05
C GLY A 316 -0.18 17.80 -14.15
N ALA A 317 1.03 18.33 -14.37
CA ALA A 317 2.04 17.72 -15.23
C ALA A 317 3.28 17.36 -14.41
N LYS A 318 3.90 16.21 -14.71
CA LYS A 318 5.14 15.79 -14.03
C LYS A 318 6.22 16.86 -14.20
N GLY A 319 6.83 17.27 -13.10
CA GLY A 319 7.90 18.29 -13.06
C GLY A 319 7.40 19.74 -13.14
N ARG A 320 6.08 19.97 -13.15
CA ARG A 320 5.47 21.29 -12.99
C ARG A 320 4.73 21.32 -11.64
N PRO A 321 5.30 21.93 -10.59
CA PRO A 321 4.68 21.94 -9.28
C PRO A 321 3.29 22.56 -9.31
N VAL A 322 2.41 22.06 -8.43
CA VAL A 322 1.05 22.54 -8.25
C VAL A 322 0.92 23.10 -6.84
N ARG A 323 0.41 24.32 -6.73
CA ARG A 323 0.05 24.95 -5.45
C ARG A 323 -1.46 25.04 -5.34
N VAL A 324 -2.02 24.50 -4.27
CA VAL A 324 -3.46 24.62 -4.01
C VAL A 324 -3.67 25.27 -2.66
N GLN A 325 -4.29 26.45 -2.66
CA GLN A 325 -4.83 27.03 -1.45
C GLN A 325 -6.18 26.38 -1.14
N TRP A 326 -6.21 25.60 -0.07
CA TRP A 326 -7.44 25.00 0.44
C TRP A 326 -8.12 25.98 1.41
N LEU A 327 -9.34 26.38 1.08
CA LEU A 327 -10.15 27.31 1.85
C LEU A 327 -11.36 26.62 2.44
N ASN A 328 -11.85 27.17 3.55
CA ASN A 328 -12.95 26.62 4.30
C ASN A 328 -14.05 27.67 4.46
N ASP A 329 -15.20 27.43 3.86
CA ASP A 329 -16.41 28.23 3.97
C ASP A 329 -17.59 27.37 4.47
N LEU A 330 -17.28 26.36 5.29
CA LEU A 330 -18.27 25.47 5.87
C LEU A 330 -18.98 26.13 7.06
N PRO A 331 -20.33 25.99 7.16
CA PRO A 331 -21.04 26.36 8.36
C PRO A 331 -20.68 25.41 9.50
N ASN A 332 -20.57 25.92 10.73
CA ASN A 332 -20.34 25.10 11.92
C ASN A 332 -21.62 24.39 12.38
N GLU A 333 -22.06 23.42 11.59
CA GLU A 333 -23.25 22.61 11.83
C GLU A 333 -22.86 21.16 12.10
N ILE A 334 -23.60 20.47 12.98
CA ILE A 334 -23.37 19.04 13.23
C ILE A 334 -23.67 18.22 11.97
N PRO A 335 -22.74 17.37 11.49
CA PRO A 335 -23.03 16.49 10.37
C PRO A 335 -24.15 15.49 10.70
N THR A 336 -24.99 15.18 9.73
CA THR A 336 -26.06 14.19 9.90
C THR A 336 -25.48 12.84 10.27
N GLY A 337 -25.93 12.26 11.40
CA GLY A 337 -25.46 10.94 11.86
C GLY A 337 -24.09 10.95 12.51
N PHE A 338 -23.55 12.13 12.85
CA PHE A 338 -22.27 12.25 13.55
C PHE A 338 -22.32 11.60 14.94
N ASP A 339 -21.41 10.67 15.19
CA ASP A 339 -21.20 10.06 16.50
C ASP A 339 -19.95 10.68 17.15
N PRO A 340 -20.10 11.55 18.17
CA PRO A 340 -18.96 12.18 18.82
C PRO A 340 -18.08 11.20 19.61
N SER A 341 -18.54 9.96 19.87
CA SER A 341 -17.76 8.97 20.61
C SER A 341 -16.53 8.44 19.84
N ILE A 342 -16.48 8.66 18.52
CA ILE A 342 -15.35 8.27 17.67
C ILE A 342 -14.05 9.00 18.02
N CYS A 343 -14.12 10.17 18.66
CA CYS A 343 -12.95 10.88 19.19
C CYS A 343 -12.50 10.37 20.57
N GLY A 344 -13.07 9.26 21.06
CA GLY A 344 -12.62 8.57 22.26
C GLY A 344 -12.60 9.46 23.51
N ASN A 345 -11.50 9.38 24.27
CA ASN A 345 -11.34 10.11 25.54
C ASN A 345 -11.05 11.61 25.35
N ALA A 346 -10.96 12.10 24.11
CA ALA A 346 -10.84 13.53 23.81
C ALA A 346 -11.95 14.00 22.86
N PRO A 347 -13.23 14.02 23.31
CA PRO A 347 -14.35 14.45 22.46
C PRO A 347 -14.20 15.89 21.95
N ALA A 348 -13.42 16.73 22.63
CA ALA A 348 -13.09 18.08 22.18
C ALA A 348 -12.34 18.09 20.83
N ASP A 349 -11.59 17.02 20.51
CA ASP A 349 -10.87 16.87 19.25
C ASP A 349 -11.80 16.67 18.04
N CYS A 350 -13.09 16.48 18.29
CA CYS A 350 -14.14 16.40 17.27
C CYS A 350 -14.75 17.79 16.94
N PHE A 351 -14.37 18.85 17.66
CA PHE A 351 -14.92 20.20 17.52
C PHE A 351 -13.88 21.22 17.04
N PRO A 352 -14.32 22.28 16.34
CA PRO A 352 -15.67 22.49 15.81
C PRO A 352 -16.00 21.57 14.62
N TYR A 353 -17.25 21.56 14.14
CA TYR A 353 -17.68 20.62 13.08
C TYR A 353 -17.26 21.03 11.67
N ASN A 354 -16.95 22.30 11.48
CA ASN A 354 -16.52 22.86 10.20
C ASN A 354 -15.00 22.88 10.06
N ARG A 355 -14.34 21.81 10.49
CA ARG A 355 -12.90 21.64 10.30
C ARG A 355 -12.67 21.00 8.95
N ILE A 356 -11.58 21.40 8.28
CA ILE A 356 -11.07 20.66 7.14
C ILE A 356 -9.55 20.51 7.22
N VAL A 357 -9.04 19.46 6.58
CA VAL A 357 -7.66 19.35 6.12
C VAL A 357 -7.66 18.49 4.88
N THR A 358 -7.16 19.01 3.76
CA THR A 358 -7.20 18.28 2.50
C THR A 358 -5.98 17.40 2.34
N HIS A 359 -6.20 16.09 2.20
CA HIS A 359 -5.18 15.12 1.82
C HIS A 359 -5.25 14.84 0.33
N LEU A 360 -4.11 14.85 -0.36
CA LEU A 360 -3.99 14.39 -1.74
C LEU A 360 -3.46 12.95 -1.73
N HIS A 361 -4.39 12.00 -1.79
CA HIS A 361 -4.06 10.59 -1.71
C HIS A 361 -3.22 10.14 -2.90
N GLY A 362 -2.06 9.55 -2.57
CA GLY A 362 -1.08 9.08 -3.53
C GLY A 362 -0.05 10.12 -3.93
N ALA A 363 -0.07 11.32 -3.35
CA ALA A 363 0.97 12.33 -3.59
C ALA A 363 2.29 11.98 -2.88
N HIS A 364 3.40 12.20 -3.59
CA HIS A 364 4.71 12.37 -3.02
C HIS A 364 4.85 13.85 -2.63
N VAL A 365 4.68 14.12 -1.35
CA VAL A 365 4.55 15.49 -0.81
C VAL A 365 5.18 15.58 0.57
N ALA A 366 5.61 16.79 0.94
CA ALA A 366 6.13 17.06 2.27
C ALA A 366 5.01 17.03 3.33
N PRO A 367 5.31 16.68 4.59
CA PRO A 367 4.29 16.49 5.63
C PRO A 367 3.34 17.67 5.84
N GLU A 368 3.85 18.90 5.73
CA GLU A 368 3.08 20.14 5.88
C GLU A 368 2.01 20.33 4.78
N SER A 369 2.15 19.64 3.65
CA SER A 369 1.22 19.65 2.52
C SER A 369 0.54 18.29 2.28
N ASP A 370 0.77 17.31 3.16
CA ASP A 370 0.17 15.97 3.06
C ASP A 370 -1.25 15.93 3.61
N GLY A 371 -1.58 16.79 4.57
CA GLY A 371 -2.93 16.84 5.16
C GLY A 371 -3.10 15.91 6.37
N MET A 372 -2.17 16.01 7.32
CA MET A 372 -2.24 15.26 8.58
C MET A 372 -3.55 15.51 9.35
N VAL A 373 -4.13 14.46 9.94
CA VAL A 373 -5.47 14.49 10.57
C VAL A 373 -5.67 15.59 11.63
N HIS A 374 -4.60 15.96 12.34
CA HIS A 374 -4.60 17.00 13.38
C HIS A 374 -4.08 18.36 12.90
N ALA A 375 -3.82 18.52 11.60
CA ALA A 375 -3.49 19.78 10.94
C ALA A 375 -4.74 20.41 10.30
N TRP A 376 -5.89 20.23 10.95
CA TRP A 376 -7.14 20.83 10.49
C TRP A 376 -7.21 22.33 10.75
N PHE A 377 -8.08 23.02 10.01
CA PHE A 377 -8.38 24.44 10.22
C PHE A 377 -9.87 24.73 9.98
N THR A 378 -10.37 25.77 10.64
CA THR A 378 -11.74 26.29 10.50
C THR A 378 -11.79 27.44 9.49
N PRO A 379 -12.98 27.95 9.15
CA PRO A 379 -13.09 29.13 8.29
C PRO A 379 -12.20 30.28 8.75
N GLY A 380 -11.48 30.86 7.80
CA GLY A 380 -10.50 31.93 8.01
C GLY A 380 -9.29 31.56 8.85
N PHE A 381 -8.98 30.26 9.03
CA PHE A 381 -7.88 29.79 9.88
C PHE A 381 -7.98 30.29 11.32
N THR A 382 -9.21 30.58 11.78
CA THR A 382 -9.50 31.20 13.08
C THR A 382 -9.21 30.27 14.26
N GLN A 383 -9.34 28.96 14.03
CA GLN A 383 -8.93 27.89 14.92
C GLN A 383 -8.27 26.80 14.09
N ASN A 384 -7.19 26.24 14.61
CA ASN A 384 -6.42 25.21 13.93
C ASN A 384 -6.10 24.06 14.89
N GLY A 385 -5.88 22.89 14.33
CA GLY A 385 -5.52 21.70 15.08
C GLY A 385 -4.10 21.78 15.67
N PRO A 386 -3.77 20.90 16.63
CA PRO A 386 -2.51 20.96 17.37
C PRO A 386 -1.28 20.68 16.51
N LEU A 387 -1.43 20.08 15.32
CA LEU A 387 -0.35 19.86 14.37
C LEU A 387 -0.44 20.78 13.15
N TRP A 388 -1.24 21.84 13.21
CA TRP A 388 -1.27 22.84 12.14
C TRP A 388 0.04 23.61 12.11
N GLU A 389 0.69 23.57 10.95
CA GLU A 389 1.81 24.43 10.62
C GLU A 389 1.36 25.42 9.55
N SER A 390 1.73 26.70 9.72
CA SER A 390 1.41 27.70 8.71
C SER A 390 2.12 27.36 7.40
N THR A 391 1.36 27.33 6.31
CA THR A 391 1.87 26.97 4.98
C THR A 391 2.20 28.20 4.13
N ARG A 392 2.30 29.38 4.75
CA ARG A 392 2.59 30.67 4.09
C ARG A 392 3.89 30.70 3.29
N GLN A 393 4.83 29.81 3.60
CA GLN A 393 6.04 29.63 2.80
C GLN A 393 5.77 29.17 1.37
N HIS A 394 4.58 28.64 1.08
CA HIS A 394 4.17 28.16 -0.23
C HIS A 394 3.24 29.13 -0.98
N GLY A 395 2.76 30.21 -0.35
CA GLY A 395 1.78 31.13 -0.91
C GLY A 395 0.92 31.76 0.19
N PRO A 396 -0.33 32.15 -0.12
CA PRO A 396 -1.30 32.53 0.90
C PRO A 396 -1.52 31.43 1.95
N GLU A 397 -1.99 31.77 3.14
CA GLU A 397 -2.27 30.77 4.19
C GLU A 397 -3.19 29.65 3.67
N GLY A 398 -2.89 28.40 4.03
CA GLY A 398 -3.57 27.21 3.53
C GLY A 398 -3.08 26.70 2.16
N THR A 399 -1.96 27.22 1.64
CA THR A 399 -1.38 26.77 0.37
C THR A 399 -0.52 25.53 0.53
N TYR A 400 -0.96 24.42 -0.04
CA TYR A 400 -0.21 23.17 -0.08
C TYR A 400 0.60 23.11 -1.38
N LEU A 401 1.85 22.66 -1.29
CA LEU A 401 2.75 22.50 -2.43
C LEU A 401 2.88 21.02 -2.79
N TYR A 402 2.44 20.68 -4.00
CA TYR A 402 2.64 19.38 -4.61
C TYR A 402 3.77 19.48 -5.64
N PRO A 403 4.95 18.87 -5.40
CA PRO A 403 6.09 18.97 -6.32
C PRO A 403 5.84 18.39 -7.71
N MET A 404 4.90 17.44 -7.82
CA MET A 404 4.59 16.69 -9.04
C MET A 404 5.82 15.96 -9.62
N ASP A 405 6.74 15.49 -8.79
CA ASP A 405 7.98 14.83 -9.19
C ASP A 405 7.89 13.28 -9.26
N GLN A 406 6.74 12.72 -8.89
CA GLN A 406 6.42 11.30 -8.97
C GLN A 406 6.02 10.82 -10.39
N GLU A 407 5.76 9.52 -10.55
CA GLU A 407 5.19 8.96 -11.78
C GLU A 407 3.76 9.44 -12.04
N ALA A 408 3.37 9.51 -13.31
CA ALA A 408 2.02 9.89 -13.68
C ALA A 408 1.01 8.86 -13.15
N GLY A 409 -0.03 9.33 -12.48
CA GLY A 409 -1.07 8.48 -11.90
C GLY A 409 -2.36 9.25 -11.65
N THR A 410 -3.43 8.52 -11.39
CA THR A 410 -4.68 9.11 -10.89
C THR A 410 -4.60 9.23 -9.39
N LEU A 411 -4.51 10.47 -8.91
CA LEU A 411 -4.60 10.81 -7.49
C LEU A 411 -6.01 11.32 -7.19
N TRP A 412 -6.38 11.37 -5.92
CA TRP A 412 -7.67 11.90 -5.49
C TRP A 412 -7.48 12.69 -4.20
N TYR A 413 -8.19 13.79 -4.05
CA TYR A 413 -8.13 14.63 -2.86
C TYR A 413 -9.43 14.54 -2.08
N HIS A 414 -9.31 14.58 -0.76
CA HIS A 414 -10.44 14.49 0.15
C HIS A 414 -10.13 15.18 1.48
N ASP A 415 -11.17 15.42 2.28
CA ASP A 415 -10.94 15.83 3.67
C ASP A 415 -10.31 14.69 4.47
N HIS A 416 -9.48 15.03 5.45
CA HIS A 416 -8.75 14.07 6.27
C HIS A 416 -8.77 14.47 7.75
N SER A 417 -9.73 15.30 8.19
CA SER A 417 -9.77 15.82 9.56
C SER A 417 -10.18 14.76 10.58
N THR A 418 -9.53 14.75 11.76
CA THR A 418 -9.80 13.77 12.81
C THR A 418 -11.30 13.73 13.17
N GLY A 419 -11.89 12.54 13.05
CA GLY A 419 -13.30 12.29 13.37
C GLY A 419 -14.31 12.77 12.33
N LEU A 420 -13.89 13.39 11.22
CA LEU A 420 -14.78 13.98 10.21
C LEU A 420 -14.38 13.65 8.75
N THR A 421 -13.42 12.75 8.56
CA THR A 421 -13.03 12.16 7.25
C THR A 421 -14.17 11.32 6.68
#